data_AF-A0A224XPS4-F1
#
_entry.id   AF-A0A224XPS4-F1
#
_cell.length_a   1.000
_cell.length_b   1.000
_cell.length_c   1.000
_cell.angle_alpha   90.00
_cell.angle_beta   90.00
_cell.angle_gamma   90.00
#
_symmetry.space_group_name_H-M   'P 1'
#
loop_
_entity.id
_entity.type
_entity.pdbx_description
1 polymer ?
#
loop_
_entity_poly.entity_id
_entity_poly.type
_entity_poly.pdbx_seq_one_letter_code
_entity_poly.pdbx_strand_id
1 'polypeptide(L)'
;SEEGRNPSSLGVLSSQMSETGTRHDENIEGADFIVEPSDPYSLPMSTPGLPSSGSPLRATGSTLLSSPLNYGTPSSLTSFRTPRSGVRTPMRQRPDIRVDKHIRQLLIPQEGEDQSSATPDGDIGRASSLVIWGTDVVVGTCKARFINFIEKYEALGEEFTVDGEAGAGGTIYLDSLDQIAAIEEPFLKVNCAHLQQFDEELYHQLIMYPQEVIPTLDMAANEIFFSRHPDVVLPHQIQIRPYNAEKTSNMRSLNPEDIDRLITVSGMVTRTSGVIPELREGFFSCSVCGHTLTLEVDRGRLTEPTVCFKCNTSHSYMLIHNRSQFTDKQHVKLQETPDEMPAGQTPNTVTLFAYNDLVDAVQPGQKIVVTGIYRALPVQVNTRVRNISSVYRTHVDVLHYYKVDSKRLHGCDEETSHKLTEDRISALKALSERSDIYERLAHTIAPSIFDNEARALHWRGG
;
A
#
# COMPACT_ATOMS: atom_id res chain seq x y z
N SER A 1 61.56 -34.79 11.11
CA SER A 1 60.96 -34.78 12.45
C SER A 1 60.84 -33.35 12.93
N GLU A 2 59.83 -33.05 13.74
CA GLU A 2 59.56 -31.75 14.42
C GLU A 2 60.75 -31.27 15.30
N GLU A 3 60.90 -30.04 15.85
CA GLU A 3 60.20 -28.71 15.85
C GLU A 3 61.32 -27.61 15.91
N GLY A 4 61.15 -26.28 16.06
CA GLY A 4 59.98 -25.43 16.32
C GLY A 4 60.29 -23.97 16.73
N ARG A 5 59.23 -23.15 16.85
CA ARG A 5 59.04 -21.89 17.62
C ARG A 5 60.02 -20.68 17.59
N ASN A 6 59.46 -19.56 17.11
CA ASN A 6 59.30 -18.20 17.72
C ASN A 6 60.37 -17.57 18.65
N PRO A 7 60.62 -16.24 18.50
CA PRO A 7 61.14 -15.37 19.56
C PRO A 7 60.11 -14.34 20.09
N SER A 8 60.32 -13.86 21.32
CA SER A 8 59.53 -12.82 22.02
C SER A 8 60.42 -11.92 22.91
N SER A 9 59.87 -10.76 23.34
CA SER A 9 60.50 -9.70 24.16
C SER A 9 59.37 -8.80 24.72
N LEU A 10 59.46 -8.05 25.83
CA LEU A 10 60.38 -7.90 26.99
C LEU A 10 59.46 -7.76 28.25
N GLY A 11 59.85 -7.67 29.53
CA GLY A 11 61.02 -7.10 30.23
C GLY A 11 60.62 -5.77 30.90
N VAL A 12 59.73 -5.71 31.92
CA VAL A 12 59.88 -6.01 33.38
C VAL A 12 60.47 -4.86 34.24
N LEU A 13 59.81 -4.55 35.38
CA LEU A 13 60.25 -4.01 36.71
C LEU A 13 59.12 -3.10 37.32
N SER A 14 58.30 -3.50 38.32
CA SER A 14 58.47 -3.48 39.81
C SER A 14 58.67 -2.06 40.43
N SER A 15 58.07 -1.63 41.56
CA SER A 15 57.68 -2.34 42.81
C SER A 15 56.78 -1.56 43.82
N GLN A 16 55.80 -2.25 44.44
CA GLN A 16 55.35 -2.29 45.88
C GLN A 16 55.01 -1.04 46.78
N MET A 17 53.82 -1.11 47.44
CA MET A 17 53.46 -0.87 48.89
C MET A 17 53.65 0.54 49.53
N SER A 18 52.89 1.06 50.52
CA SER A 18 51.63 0.70 51.24
C SER A 18 51.12 1.85 52.17
N GLU A 19 49.90 1.72 52.75
CA GLU A 19 49.38 2.33 54.02
C GLU A 19 48.71 3.76 54.12
N THR A 20 47.44 3.74 54.57
CA THR A 20 46.71 4.61 55.56
C THR A 20 46.46 6.14 55.37
N GLY A 21 45.26 6.64 55.75
CA GLY A 21 45.05 8.07 56.09
C GLY A 21 43.64 8.70 55.97
N THR A 22 42.85 8.65 57.04
CA THR A 22 41.53 9.27 57.37
C THR A 22 41.13 10.72 56.93
N ARG A 23 39.81 10.89 56.62
CA ARG A 23 38.85 12.01 56.93
C ARG A 23 39.22 13.50 56.72
N HIS A 24 38.38 14.25 55.96
CA HIS A 24 37.34 15.17 56.51
C HIS A 24 36.42 15.79 55.42
N ASP A 25 35.31 16.39 55.87
CA ASP A 25 34.20 17.00 55.11
C ASP A 25 34.52 18.38 54.50
N GLU A 26 33.79 18.80 53.46
CA GLU A 26 32.94 20.02 53.47
C GLU A 26 32.08 20.18 52.19
N ASN A 27 30.97 20.94 52.30
CA ASN A 27 29.95 21.16 51.26
C ASN A 27 30.35 22.23 50.23
N ILE A 28 29.72 22.24 49.04
CA ILE A 28 28.77 23.31 48.59
C ILE A 28 28.17 23.02 47.19
N GLU A 29 26.88 23.34 47.12
CA GLU A 29 25.82 23.33 46.08
C GLU A 29 26.18 23.65 44.61
N GLY A 30 25.39 23.12 43.65
CA GLY A 30 25.45 23.55 42.23
C GLY A 30 24.63 22.78 41.17
N ALA A 31 23.29 22.92 41.18
CA ALA A 31 22.34 22.79 40.06
C ALA A 31 22.23 21.49 39.18
N ASP A 32 21.11 20.78 39.37
CA ASP A 32 20.18 20.19 38.40
C ASP A 32 20.67 19.51 37.10
N PHE A 33 20.47 18.18 37.04
CA PHE A 33 20.31 17.40 35.82
C PHE A 33 19.03 16.55 35.92
N ILE A 34 18.06 16.78 35.02
CA ILE A 34 16.86 15.93 34.90
C ILE A 34 17.13 14.87 33.83
N VAL A 35 16.97 13.60 34.19
CA VAL A 35 17.00 12.46 33.26
C VAL A 35 15.70 11.68 33.43
N GLU A 36 14.85 11.68 32.40
CA GLU A 36 13.70 10.77 32.30
C GLU A 36 14.16 9.41 31.73
N PRO A 37 13.87 8.28 32.40
CA PRO A 37 14.07 6.95 31.83
C PRO A 37 12.80 6.41 31.15
N SER A 38 13.02 5.55 30.15
CA SER A 38 11.99 4.96 29.29
C SER A 38 11.26 3.73 29.88
N ASP A 39 10.16 3.36 29.20
CA ASP A 39 9.53 2.03 29.14
C ASP A 39 8.79 1.45 30.38
N PRO A 40 7.44 1.39 30.33
CA PRO A 40 6.62 0.61 31.25
C PRO A 40 6.15 -0.73 30.64
N TYR A 41 7.05 -1.73 30.58
CA TYR A 41 6.68 -3.14 30.42
C TYR A 41 7.33 -3.99 31.52
N SER A 42 6.71 -4.00 32.71
CA SER A 42 7.07 -4.90 33.82
C SER A 42 5.88 -5.04 34.78
N LEU A 43 5.41 -6.28 34.99
CA LEU A 43 4.41 -6.65 36.00
C LEU A 43 5.09 -7.37 37.17
N PRO A 44 4.61 -7.15 38.41
CA PRO A 44 4.61 -8.22 39.42
C PRO A 44 3.24 -8.43 40.08
N MET A 45 3.12 -9.50 40.88
CA MET A 45 1.86 -10.12 41.32
C MET A 45 1.41 -9.82 42.77
N SER A 46 0.08 -9.77 42.96
CA SER A 46 -0.73 -10.36 44.06
C SER A 46 -0.71 -9.85 45.54
N THR A 47 -1.87 -9.29 45.96
CA THR A 47 -2.68 -9.55 47.20
C THR A 47 -2.19 -9.10 48.61
N PRO A 48 -3.04 -9.04 49.68
CA PRO A 48 -4.53 -9.16 49.80
C PRO A 48 -5.29 -8.14 50.71
N GLY A 49 -6.64 -8.08 50.57
CA GLY A 49 -7.64 -7.75 51.63
C GLY A 49 -8.04 -6.27 51.83
N LEU A 50 -9.22 -5.87 52.35
CA LEU A 50 -10.52 -6.54 52.66
C LEU A 50 -11.65 -5.43 52.61
N PRO A 51 -12.95 -5.56 53.03
CA PRO A 51 -14.08 -5.05 52.24
C PRO A 51 -14.94 -3.95 52.92
N SER A 52 -15.90 -3.37 52.18
CA SER A 52 -17.13 -2.82 52.77
C SER A 52 -18.35 -2.99 51.86
N SER A 53 -19.53 -3.01 52.49
CA SER A 53 -20.84 -3.37 51.92
C SER A 53 -21.73 -2.13 51.83
N GLY A 54 -22.67 -2.10 50.87
CA GLY A 54 -23.78 -1.13 50.92
C GLY A 54 -24.55 -0.89 49.62
N SER A 55 -25.51 -1.77 49.30
CA SER A 55 -26.68 -1.38 48.49
C SER A 55 -27.79 -0.89 49.43
N PRO A 56 -28.67 0.01 48.99
CA PRO A 56 -30.05 -0.47 48.78
C PRO A 56 -30.77 0.09 47.54
N LEU A 57 -31.80 -0.63 47.13
CA LEU A 57 -32.77 -0.26 46.10
C LEU A 57 -33.76 0.82 46.61
N ARG A 58 -34.19 1.74 45.73
CA ARG A 58 -35.60 2.16 45.65
C ARG A 58 -35.95 2.76 44.29
N ALA A 59 -37.16 2.49 43.82
CA ALA A 59 -37.69 2.96 42.53
C ALA A 59 -38.93 3.86 42.69
N THR A 60 -39.05 4.85 41.81
CA THR A 60 -40.25 5.53 41.25
C THR A 60 -39.72 6.46 40.14
N GLY A 61 -40.20 6.44 38.88
CA GLY A 61 -41.44 7.11 38.46
C GLY A 61 -41.32 8.63 38.56
N SER A 62 -41.42 9.47 37.52
CA SER A 62 -41.88 9.28 36.13
C SER A 62 -41.52 10.50 35.25
N THR A 63 -41.62 10.39 33.90
CA THR A 63 -41.88 11.50 32.91
C THR A 63 -40.89 12.69 32.82
N LEU A 64 -40.52 13.28 31.67
CA LEU A 64 -40.88 13.13 30.25
C LEU A 64 -39.89 13.93 29.36
N LEU A 65 -39.80 13.58 28.05
CA LEU A 65 -39.31 14.40 26.91
C LEU A 65 -37.79 14.72 26.84
N SER A 66 -37.13 14.76 25.67
CA SER A 66 -37.58 14.58 24.27
C SER A 66 -36.53 13.90 23.37
N SER A 67 -37.01 13.15 22.38
CA SER A 67 -36.21 12.54 21.30
C SER A 67 -36.21 13.40 20.03
N PRO A 68 -35.20 13.29 19.14
CA PRO A 68 -35.38 13.55 17.72
C PRO A 68 -35.96 12.32 17.01
N LEU A 69 -36.82 12.58 16.02
CA LEU A 69 -37.66 11.59 15.31
C LEU A 69 -36.92 10.86 14.19
N ASN A 70 -37.39 9.66 13.85
CA ASN A 70 -37.19 9.11 12.50
C ASN A 70 -38.43 8.31 12.03
N TYR A 71 -38.97 8.75 10.90
CA TYR A 71 -39.96 8.20 9.96
C TYR A 71 -40.92 7.05 10.31
N GLY A 72 -42.18 7.25 9.91
CA GLY A 72 -43.17 6.18 9.72
C GLY A 72 -43.05 5.50 8.35
N THR A 73 -43.55 4.26 8.28
CA THR A 73 -43.77 3.49 7.05
C THR A 73 -45.13 3.83 6.41
N PRO A 74 -45.38 3.39 5.17
CA PRO A 74 -46.30 2.25 5.07
C PRO A 74 -45.82 1.11 4.17
N SER A 75 -46.26 -0.10 4.52
CA SER A 75 -46.19 -1.33 3.71
C SER A 75 -47.06 -1.17 2.42
N SER A 76 -46.96 -1.97 1.35
CA SER A 76 -46.67 -3.42 1.25
C SER A 76 -46.60 -3.87 -0.23
N LEU A 77 -46.19 -5.13 -0.48
CA LEU A 77 -46.30 -5.91 -1.74
C LEU A 77 -45.33 -5.44 -2.89
N THR A 78 -44.73 -6.29 -3.73
CA THR A 78 -44.84 -7.76 -3.97
C THR A 78 -43.44 -8.38 -4.21
N SER A 79 -43.32 -9.71 -4.05
CA SER A 79 -42.15 -10.48 -4.50
C SER A 79 -42.24 -10.79 -6.00
N PHE A 80 -41.19 -10.52 -6.76
CA PHE A 80 -40.98 -11.11 -8.08
C PHE A 80 -39.58 -11.74 -8.20
N ARG A 81 -39.53 -12.95 -8.76
CA ARG A 81 -38.32 -13.78 -8.85
C ARG A 81 -37.93 -13.99 -10.32
N THR A 82 -37.04 -13.13 -10.83
CA THR A 82 -36.20 -13.32 -12.03
C THR A 82 -36.95 -13.38 -13.40
N PRO A 83 -36.30 -12.97 -14.51
CA PRO A 83 -35.28 -13.82 -15.15
C PRO A 83 -33.96 -13.11 -15.51
N ARG A 84 -32.95 -13.93 -15.83
CA ARG A 84 -31.65 -13.57 -16.42
C ARG A 84 -31.78 -12.57 -17.60
N SER A 85 -31.03 -11.47 -17.54
CA SER A 85 -30.21 -10.96 -18.66
C SER A 85 -29.19 -9.95 -18.12
N GLY A 86 -28.02 -9.84 -18.77
CA GLY A 86 -26.93 -8.93 -18.35
C GLY A 86 -26.02 -9.51 -17.27
N VAL A 87 -24.94 -10.19 -17.69
CA VAL A 87 -23.81 -10.49 -16.81
C VAL A 87 -23.05 -9.20 -16.55
N ARG A 88 -23.44 -8.48 -15.49
CA ARG A 88 -22.53 -7.52 -14.83
C ARG A 88 -21.87 -8.27 -13.69
N THR A 89 -20.54 -8.39 -13.73
CA THR A 89 -19.77 -8.85 -12.59
C THR A 89 -20.03 -7.91 -11.41
N PRO A 90 -20.36 -8.42 -10.21
CA PRO A 90 -20.54 -7.56 -9.05
C PRO A 90 -19.20 -6.89 -8.72
N MET A 91 -19.25 -5.59 -8.44
CA MET A 91 -18.09 -4.80 -8.06
C MET A 91 -17.55 -5.31 -6.72
N ARG A 92 -16.48 -6.09 -6.74
CA ARG A 92 -15.84 -6.63 -5.53
C ARG A 92 -14.86 -5.59 -5.01
N GLN A 93 -15.04 -5.11 -3.78
CA GLN A 93 -14.18 -4.08 -3.21
C GLN A 93 -12.73 -4.56 -3.13
N ARG A 94 -11.81 -3.70 -3.56
CA ARG A 94 -10.36 -3.95 -3.53
C ARG A 94 -9.86 -3.72 -2.11
N PRO A 95 -9.34 -4.75 -1.39
CA PRO A 95 -9.01 -4.63 0.03
C PRO A 95 -7.90 -3.61 0.32
N ASP A 96 -7.02 -3.38 -0.65
CA ASP A 96 -5.92 -2.41 -0.61
C ASP A 96 -6.45 -0.95 -0.53
N ILE A 97 -7.67 -0.71 -1.03
CA ILE A 97 -8.31 0.61 -1.11
C ILE A 97 -9.52 0.63 -0.17
N ARG A 98 -9.27 0.87 1.12
CA ARG A 98 -10.35 1.06 2.13
C ARG A 98 -11.24 2.25 1.78
N VAL A 99 -12.45 2.03 1.26
CA VAL A 99 -13.42 3.11 0.97
C VAL A 99 -14.21 3.43 2.24
N ASP A 100 -13.61 4.24 3.12
CA ASP A 100 -14.22 4.60 4.44
C ASP A 100 -15.42 5.55 4.33
N LYS A 101 -15.64 6.17 3.16
CA LYS A 101 -16.76 7.07 2.90
C LYS A 101 -17.98 6.28 2.42
N HIS A 102 -19.15 6.61 2.96
CA HIS A 102 -20.41 6.04 2.49
C HIS A 102 -20.68 6.56 1.09
N ILE A 103 -20.49 5.70 0.06
CA ILE A 103 -20.89 5.99 -1.33
C ILE A 103 -22.39 6.23 -1.33
N ARG A 104 -22.78 7.50 -1.17
CA ARG A 104 -24.14 7.98 -1.36
C ARG A 104 -24.12 8.61 -2.75
N GLN A 105 -24.55 7.84 -3.74
CA GLN A 105 -24.72 8.40 -5.06
C GLN A 105 -25.87 9.40 -5.02
N LEU A 106 -25.62 10.63 -5.47
CA LEU A 106 -26.67 11.62 -5.67
C LEU A 106 -27.02 11.69 -7.14
N LEU A 107 -28.33 11.69 -7.40
CA LEU A 107 -28.89 12.13 -8.65
C LEU A 107 -28.78 13.65 -8.70
N ILE A 108 -28.03 14.20 -9.65
CA ILE A 108 -28.09 15.64 -9.94
C ILE A 108 -29.16 15.83 -11.04
N PRO A 109 -30.28 16.51 -10.77
CA PRO A 109 -31.16 16.98 -11.84
C PRO A 109 -30.42 18.04 -12.64
N GLN A 110 -30.27 17.86 -13.95
CA GLN A 110 -29.80 18.94 -14.82
C GLN A 110 -30.92 19.97 -14.98
N GLU A 111 -30.70 21.18 -14.46
CA GLU A 111 -31.62 22.30 -14.63
C GLU A 111 -31.42 22.96 -16.00
N GLY A 112 -32.21 22.52 -16.98
CA GLY A 112 -32.67 23.31 -18.13
C GLY A 112 -31.70 23.53 -19.29
N GLU A 113 -32.06 22.96 -20.45
CA GLU A 113 -32.42 23.79 -21.62
C GLU A 113 -33.37 23.02 -22.58
N ASP A 114 -34.34 23.76 -23.09
CA ASP A 114 -35.32 23.52 -24.17
C ASP A 114 -36.22 22.27 -24.28
N GLN A 115 -37.52 22.58 -24.37
CA GLN A 115 -38.60 21.68 -24.80
C GLN A 115 -38.73 21.68 -26.33
N SER A 116 -38.53 20.56 -27.01
CA SER A 116 -39.28 20.25 -28.25
C SER A 116 -39.23 18.77 -28.65
N SER A 117 -40.30 18.33 -29.33
CA SER A 117 -40.52 16.99 -29.92
C SER A 117 -40.34 15.77 -28.99
N ALA A 118 -41.45 15.32 -28.40
CA ALA A 118 -41.55 13.95 -27.88
C ALA A 118 -41.79 12.95 -29.03
N THR A 119 -40.91 11.94 -29.15
CA THR A 119 -41.19 10.67 -29.82
C THR A 119 -41.19 9.55 -28.77
N PRO A 120 -42.14 8.58 -28.81
CA PRO A 120 -42.38 7.70 -27.66
C PRO A 120 -41.63 6.36 -27.72
N ASP A 121 -40.38 6.34 -28.20
CA ASP A 121 -39.52 5.14 -28.25
C ASP A 121 -38.05 5.52 -28.00
N GLY A 122 -37.56 5.35 -26.75
CA GLY A 122 -36.20 5.78 -26.41
C GLY A 122 -35.75 5.63 -24.95
N ASP A 123 -36.35 4.74 -24.15
CA ASP A 123 -36.17 4.65 -22.68
C ASP A 123 -34.81 4.09 -22.17
N ILE A 124 -33.72 4.30 -22.93
CA ILE A 124 -32.35 3.94 -22.54
C ILE A 124 -31.43 5.19 -22.47
N GLY A 125 -31.84 6.34 -23.02
CA GLY A 125 -30.99 7.53 -23.14
C GLY A 125 -30.79 8.38 -21.87
N ARG A 126 -31.66 8.26 -20.85
CA ARG A 126 -31.59 9.06 -19.60
C ARG A 126 -30.79 8.38 -18.50
N ALA A 127 -29.51 8.11 -18.79
CA ALA A 127 -28.52 7.88 -17.74
C ALA A 127 -28.28 9.19 -16.98
N SER A 128 -29.00 9.38 -15.88
CA SER A 128 -28.80 10.47 -14.94
C SER A 128 -27.34 10.52 -14.46
N SER A 129 -26.78 11.72 -14.32
CA SER A 129 -25.41 11.95 -13.86
C SER A 129 -25.29 11.54 -12.38
N LEU A 130 -24.94 10.27 -12.19
CA LEU A 130 -24.81 9.64 -10.89
C LEU A 130 -23.43 9.95 -10.30
N VAL A 131 -23.37 11.03 -9.51
CA VAL A 131 -22.14 11.52 -8.87
C VAL A 131 -21.99 10.89 -7.48
N ILE A 132 -20.75 10.54 -7.10
CA ILE A 132 -20.43 10.03 -5.76
C ILE A 132 -20.35 11.22 -4.80
N TRP A 133 -21.14 11.21 -3.72
CA TRP A 133 -21.18 12.28 -2.72
C TRP A 133 -19.79 12.64 -2.16
N GLY A 134 -19.47 13.93 -2.17
CA GLY A 134 -18.16 14.45 -1.76
C GLY A 134 -17.10 14.44 -2.87
N THR A 135 -17.49 14.11 -4.10
CA THR A 135 -16.67 14.20 -5.32
C THR A 135 -17.51 14.81 -6.45
N ASP A 136 -16.87 15.16 -7.56
CA ASP A 136 -17.46 15.54 -8.85
C ASP A 136 -17.42 14.39 -9.89
N VAL A 137 -16.99 13.20 -9.46
CA VAL A 137 -16.69 12.05 -10.32
C VAL A 137 -17.98 11.33 -10.75
N VAL A 138 -18.18 11.19 -12.07
CA VAL A 138 -19.25 10.40 -12.68
C VAL A 138 -18.67 9.08 -13.20
N VAL A 139 -18.95 7.98 -12.50
CA VAL A 139 -18.41 6.63 -12.80
C VAL A 139 -18.51 6.25 -14.28
N GLY A 140 -19.65 6.55 -14.93
CA GLY A 140 -19.88 6.19 -16.33
C GLY A 140 -18.97 6.92 -17.33
N THR A 141 -18.67 8.20 -17.10
CA THR A 141 -17.82 8.99 -18.00
C THR A 141 -16.35 8.68 -17.79
N CYS A 142 -15.90 8.53 -16.54
CA CYS A 142 -14.53 8.13 -16.22
C CYS A 142 -14.19 6.76 -16.83
N LYS A 143 -15.11 5.79 -16.70
CA LYS A 143 -14.98 4.46 -17.34
C LYS A 143 -14.84 4.58 -18.87
N ALA A 144 -15.73 5.33 -19.52
CA ALA A 144 -15.72 5.49 -20.97
C ALA A 144 -14.46 6.21 -21.47
N ARG A 145 -13.98 7.24 -20.76
CA ARG A 145 -12.72 7.95 -21.07
C ARG A 145 -11.52 7.03 -20.97
N PHE A 146 -11.45 6.21 -19.92
CA PHE A 146 -10.35 5.26 -19.75
C PHE A 146 -10.36 4.12 -20.80
N ILE A 147 -11.53 3.66 -21.25
CA ILE A 147 -11.64 2.73 -22.38
C ILE A 147 -11.09 3.39 -23.66
N ASN A 148 -11.53 4.62 -23.96
CA ASN A 148 -11.00 5.38 -25.09
C ASN A 148 -9.47 5.59 -25.01
N PHE A 149 -8.93 5.78 -23.81
CA PHE A 149 -7.49 5.90 -23.58
C PHE A 149 -6.75 4.59 -23.93
N ILE A 150 -7.17 3.45 -23.38
CA ILE A 150 -6.53 2.15 -23.65
C ILE A 150 -6.59 1.80 -25.15
N GLU A 151 -7.71 2.10 -25.82
CA GLU A 151 -7.91 1.77 -27.25
C GLU A 151 -7.18 2.71 -28.22
N LYS A 152 -6.90 3.97 -27.84
CA LYS A 152 -6.40 5.02 -28.75
C LYS A 152 -5.03 5.58 -28.38
N TYR A 153 -4.46 5.20 -27.23
CA TYR A 153 -3.14 5.69 -26.83
C TYR A 153 -2.03 4.97 -27.61
N GLU A 154 -1.61 5.62 -28.70
CA GLU A 154 -0.35 5.35 -29.38
C GLU A 154 0.76 6.19 -28.73
N ALA A 155 1.88 5.58 -28.37
CA ALA A 155 2.98 6.30 -27.73
C ALA A 155 3.72 7.19 -28.74
N LEU A 156 3.54 8.51 -28.59
CA LEU A 156 4.29 9.53 -29.34
C LEU A 156 5.68 9.74 -28.71
N GLY A 157 6.52 8.71 -28.73
CA GLY A 157 7.92 8.83 -28.31
C GLY A 157 8.64 7.49 -28.12
N GLU A 158 9.97 7.51 -28.28
CA GLU A 158 10.88 6.43 -27.90
C GLU A 158 11.00 6.33 -26.36
N GLU A 159 9.88 6.12 -25.66
CA GLU A 159 9.94 5.75 -24.24
C GLU A 159 10.51 4.33 -24.12
N PHE A 160 11.77 4.29 -23.71
CA PHE A 160 12.56 3.08 -23.48
C PHE A 160 11.83 2.18 -22.47
N THR A 161 11.07 1.20 -22.97
CA THR A 161 10.48 0.16 -22.12
C THR A 161 11.61 -0.58 -21.40
N VAL A 162 11.38 -0.91 -20.12
CA VAL A 162 12.40 -1.57 -19.27
C VAL A 162 12.87 -2.90 -19.88
N ASP A 163 12.03 -3.51 -20.72
CA ASP A 163 12.27 -4.81 -21.38
C ASP A 163 12.82 -4.71 -22.82
N GLY A 164 13.03 -3.51 -23.36
CA GLY A 164 13.84 -3.30 -24.57
C GLY A 164 13.25 -3.87 -25.88
N GLU A 165 11.94 -4.12 -25.93
CA GLU A 165 11.24 -4.55 -27.14
C GLU A 165 10.73 -3.32 -27.92
N ALA A 166 11.37 -3.03 -29.06
CA ALA A 166 10.90 -2.07 -30.05
C ALA A 166 9.70 -2.66 -30.82
N GLY A 167 8.56 -2.76 -30.15
CA GLY A 167 7.29 -3.23 -30.71
C GLY A 167 6.76 -2.27 -31.78
N ALA A 168 6.33 -2.81 -32.91
CA ALA A 168 5.93 -2.02 -34.07
C ALA A 168 4.52 -1.41 -33.89
N GLY A 169 4.44 -0.08 -33.77
CA GLY A 169 3.24 0.71 -34.09
C GLY A 169 1.93 0.24 -33.44
N GLY A 170 1.98 -0.27 -32.22
CA GLY A 170 0.85 -0.80 -31.45
C GLY A 170 0.49 0.09 -30.25
N THR A 171 -0.75 -0.05 -29.78
CA THR A 171 -1.21 0.57 -28.53
C THR A 171 -0.65 -0.22 -27.35
N ILE A 172 0.33 0.37 -26.64
CA ILE A 172 1.10 -0.28 -25.56
C ILE A 172 0.21 -1.04 -24.56
N TYR A 173 -0.93 -0.44 -24.20
CA TYR A 173 -1.84 -1.02 -23.21
C TYR A 173 -2.62 -2.24 -23.72
N LEU A 174 -2.87 -2.36 -25.02
CA LEU A 174 -3.49 -3.54 -25.61
C LEU A 174 -2.51 -4.71 -25.70
N ASP A 175 -1.25 -4.44 -26.07
CA ASP A 175 -0.18 -5.44 -26.08
C ASP A 175 0.13 -5.92 -24.65
N SER A 176 0.11 -5.00 -23.68
CA SER A 176 0.21 -5.34 -22.24
C SER A 176 -0.92 -6.25 -21.77
N LEU A 177 -2.15 -6.09 -22.29
CA LEU A 177 -3.27 -6.96 -21.96
C LEU A 177 -3.14 -8.37 -22.60
N ASP A 178 -2.56 -8.47 -23.80
CA ASP A 178 -2.22 -9.76 -24.41
C ASP A 178 -1.10 -10.47 -23.65
N GLN A 179 -0.09 -9.72 -23.20
CA GLN A 179 0.97 -10.24 -22.34
C GLN A 179 0.40 -10.75 -21.00
N ILE A 180 -0.55 -10.01 -20.39
CA ILE A 180 -1.30 -10.46 -19.21
C ILE A 180 -2.09 -11.74 -19.48
N ALA A 181 -2.72 -11.87 -20.66
CA ALA A 181 -3.42 -13.10 -21.04
C ALA A 181 -2.47 -14.30 -21.21
N ALA A 182 -1.22 -14.06 -21.64
CA ALA A 182 -0.22 -15.11 -21.85
C ALA A 182 0.56 -15.52 -20.58
N ILE A 183 0.75 -14.58 -19.64
CA ILE A 183 1.47 -14.80 -18.37
C ILE A 183 0.51 -15.19 -17.22
N GLU A 184 -0.79 -14.88 -17.36
CA GLU A 184 -1.84 -15.04 -16.35
C GLU A 184 -1.65 -14.17 -15.07
N GLU A 185 -0.71 -13.21 -15.08
CA GLU A 185 -0.51 -12.22 -14.02
C GLU A 185 -1.51 -11.05 -14.16
N PRO A 186 -2.51 -10.89 -13.26
CA PRO A 186 -3.63 -9.96 -13.44
C PRO A 186 -3.30 -8.52 -13.02
N PHE A 187 -2.12 -8.00 -13.38
CA PHE A 187 -1.62 -6.68 -12.93
C PHE A 187 -1.27 -5.75 -14.09
N LEU A 188 -2.14 -4.77 -14.37
CA LEU A 188 -1.89 -3.76 -15.41
C LEU A 188 -1.19 -2.54 -14.81
N LYS A 189 0.08 -2.35 -15.14
CA LYS A 189 0.85 -1.15 -14.77
C LYS A 189 0.46 -0.01 -15.71
N VAL A 190 0.03 1.14 -15.17
CA VAL A 190 -0.42 2.30 -15.98
C VAL A 190 0.39 3.54 -15.64
N ASN A 191 0.99 4.15 -16.66
CA ASN A 191 1.74 5.39 -16.54
C ASN A 191 0.79 6.58 -16.40
N CYS A 192 0.85 7.29 -15.28
CA CYS A 192 0.05 8.49 -15.08
C CYS A 192 0.43 9.63 -16.04
N ALA A 193 1.68 9.72 -16.46
CA ALA A 193 2.13 10.68 -17.49
C ALA A 193 1.43 10.47 -18.84
N HIS A 194 1.15 9.21 -19.23
CA HIS A 194 0.42 8.89 -20.47
C HIS A 194 -1.05 9.34 -20.37
N LEU A 195 -1.68 9.12 -19.20
CA LEU A 195 -3.04 9.61 -18.93
C LEU A 195 -3.12 11.13 -19.01
N GLN A 196 -2.15 11.84 -18.42
CA GLN A 196 -2.07 13.30 -18.44
C GLN A 196 -1.94 13.89 -19.86
N GLN A 197 -1.20 13.22 -20.76
CA GLN A 197 -1.08 13.64 -22.16
C GLN A 197 -2.38 13.49 -22.96
N PHE A 198 -3.26 12.56 -22.57
CA PHE A 198 -4.48 12.21 -23.33
C PHE A 198 -5.75 12.84 -22.75
N ASP A 199 -5.94 12.79 -21.42
CA ASP A 199 -7.10 13.35 -20.70
C ASP A 199 -6.65 13.91 -19.34
N GLU A 200 -6.44 15.23 -19.31
CA GLU A 200 -6.04 15.97 -18.11
C GLU A 200 -7.11 15.89 -16.99
N GLU A 201 -8.40 15.87 -17.34
CA GLU A 201 -9.49 15.83 -16.36
C GLU A 201 -9.54 14.48 -15.64
N LEU A 202 -9.39 13.37 -16.38
CA LEU A 202 -9.30 12.02 -15.80
C LEU A 202 -8.07 11.91 -14.88
N TYR A 203 -6.96 12.53 -15.26
CA TYR A 203 -5.73 12.57 -14.46
C TYR A 203 -5.89 13.36 -13.16
N HIS A 204 -6.49 14.55 -13.19
CA HIS A 204 -6.81 15.32 -11.97
C HIS A 204 -7.77 14.55 -11.05
N GLN A 205 -8.80 13.90 -11.61
CA GLN A 205 -9.72 13.05 -10.84
C GLN A 205 -9.00 11.86 -10.18
N LEU A 206 -8.06 11.23 -10.88
CA LEU A 206 -7.24 10.13 -10.34
C LEU A 206 -6.34 10.58 -9.18
N ILE A 207 -5.77 11.80 -9.24
CA ILE A 207 -4.96 12.35 -8.14
C ILE A 207 -5.82 12.72 -6.93
N MET A 208 -6.97 13.36 -7.15
CA MET A 208 -7.80 13.89 -6.07
C MET A 208 -8.67 12.81 -5.40
N TYR A 209 -9.16 11.84 -6.17
CA TYR A 209 -10.08 10.80 -5.71
C TYR A 209 -9.65 9.37 -6.12
N PRO A 210 -8.39 8.95 -5.85
CA PRO A 210 -7.87 7.64 -6.28
C PRO A 210 -8.71 6.47 -5.73
N GLN A 211 -9.32 6.64 -4.56
CA GLN A 211 -10.12 5.60 -3.90
C GLN A 211 -11.38 5.21 -4.69
N GLU A 212 -12.00 6.18 -5.37
CA GLU A 212 -13.20 5.96 -6.18
C GLU A 212 -12.83 5.70 -7.65
N VAL A 213 -11.82 6.42 -8.17
CA VAL A 213 -11.41 6.29 -9.58
C VAL A 213 -10.77 4.92 -9.86
N ILE A 214 -9.81 4.45 -9.06
CA ILE A 214 -9.08 3.19 -9.36
C ILE A 214 -10.03 1.98 -9.54
N PRO A 215 -11.03 1.73 -8.68
CA PRO A 215 -12.01 0.66 -8.92
C PRO A 215 -12.80 0.82 -10.24
N THR A 216 -13.06 2.04 -10.70
CA THR A 216 -13.72 2.26 -12.00
C THR A 216 -12.79 1.98 -13.18
N LEU A 217 -11.49 2.25 -13.03
CA LEU A 217 -10.48 1.85 -14.01
C LEU A 217 -10.37 0.32 -14.05
N ASP A 218 -10.33 -0.35 -12.88
CA ASP A 218 -10.30 -1.82 -12.78
C ASP A 218 -11.51 -2.42 -13.53
N MET A 219 -12.71 -1.86 -13.35
CA MET A 219 -13.93 -2.27 -14.08
C MET A 219 -13.84 -2.06 -15.60
N ALA A 220 -13.12 -1.03 -16.08
CA ALA A 220 -12.91 -0.80 -17.50
C ALA A 220 -11.90 -1.78 -18.10
N ALA A 221 -10.75 -2.00 -17.45
CA ALA A 221 -9.74 -2.95 -17.92
C ALA A 221 -10.30 -4.38 -18.00
N ASN A 222 -11.11 -4.80 -17.02
CA ASN A 222 -11.77 -6.12 -17.05
C ASN A 222 -12.81 -6.24 -18.20
N GLU A 223 -13.44 -5.15 -18.64
CA GLU A 223 -14.37 -5.16 -19.79
C GLU A 223 -13.64 -5.30 -21.13
N ILE A 224 -12.53 -4.57 -21.30
CA ILE A 224 -11.66 -4.66 -22.49
C ILE A 224 -10.99 -6.03 -22.58
N PHE A 225 -10.54 -6.58 -21.45
CA PHE A 225 -9.98 -7.93 -21.42
C PHE A 225 -11.02 -8.98 -21.85
N PHE A 226 -12.25 -8.88 -21.34
CA PHE A 226 -13.32 -9.83 -21.68
C PHE A 226 -13.83 -9.68 -23.12
N SER A 227 -13.78 -8.47 -23.71
CA SER A 227 -14.15 -8.27 -25.12
C SER A 227 -13.11 -8.85 -26.08
N ARG A 228 -11.84 -8.86 -25.69
CA ARG A 228 -10.72 -9.40 -26.49
C ARG A 228 -10.49 -10.90 -26.30
N HIS A 229 -10.50 -11.37 -25.06
CA HIS A 229 -10.17 -12.75 -24.67
C HIS A 229 -11.36 -13.41 -23.95
N PRO A 230 -12.47 -13.71 -24.65
CA PRO A 230 -13.67 -14.30 -24.04
C PRO A 230 -13.44 -15.72 -23.49
N ASP A 231 -12.39 -16.41 -23.97
CA ASP A 231 -12.05 -17.78 -23.59
C ASP A 231 -11.16 -17.86 -22.33
N VAL A 232 -10.52 -16.75 -21.91
CA VAL A 232 -9.58 -16.73 -20.79
C VAL A 232 -10.30 -16.30 -19.50
N VAL A 233 -10.50 -17.25 -18.58
CA VAL A 233 -11.13 -17.00 -17.28
C VAL A 233 -10.07 -16.86 -16.19
N LEU A 234 -9.65 -15.62 -15.92
CA LEU A 234 -8.72 -15.33 -14.82
C LEU A 234 -9.35 -15.63 -13.45
N PRO A 235 -8.62 -16.24 -12.50
CA PRO A 235 -9.12 -16.50 -11.14
C PRO A 235 -9.23 -15.23 -10.29
N HIS A 236 -8.48 -14.19 -10.65
CA HIS A 236 -8.47 -12.87 -10.01
C HIS A 236 -8.76 -11.80 -11.06
N GLN A 237 -9.53 -10.77 -10.67
CA GLN A 237 -9.82 -9.63 -11.54
C GLN A 237 -8.54 -8.83 -11.81
N ILE A 238 -8.43 -8.26 -13.01
CA ILE A 238 -7.30 -7.40 -13.38
C ILE A 238 -7.29 -6.18 -12.47
N GLN A 239 -6.12 -5.92 -11.91
CA GLN A 239 -5.83 -4.85 -10.98
C GLN A 239 -4.90 -3.83 -11.63
N ILE A 240 -5.33 -2.58 -11.69
CA ILE A 240 -4.51 -1.48 -12.19
C ILE A 240 -3.58 -0.99 -11.09
N ARG A 241 -2.35 -0.68 -11.50
CA ARG A 241 -1.27 -0.12 -10.68
C ARG A 241 -0.81 1.20 -11.31
N PRO A 242 -1.40 2.35 -10.92
CA PRO A 242 -0.97 3.65 -11.42
C PRO A 242 0.41 4.00 -10.87
N TYR A 243 1.34 4.38 -11.75
CA TYR A 243 2.68 4.80 -11.37
C TYR A 243 3.11 6.10 -12.08
N ASN A 244 4.13 6.75 -11.53
CA ASN A 244 4.68 8.02 -12.04
C ASN A 244 3.65 9.18 -12.14
N ALA A 245 2.92 9.47 -11.06
CA ALA A 245 2.09 10.67 -10.97
C ALA A 245 2.94 11.91 -10.59
N GLU A 246 2.65 13.06 -11.20
CA GLU A 246 3.31 14.34 -10.95
C GLU A 246 2.90 14.95 -9.60
N LYS A 247 3.41 14.35 -8.52
CA LYS A 247 3.45 14.92 -7.17
C LYS A 247 4.57 14.25 -6.37
N THR A 248 5.79 14.33 -6.91
CA THR A 248 7.03 13.88 -6.26
C THR A 248 7.35 14.79 -5.08
N SER A 249 6.60 14.62 -4.01
CA SER A 249 6.78 15.36 -2.77
C SER A 249 7.91 14.72 -1.98
N ASN A 250 8.92 15.50 -1.62
CA ASN A 250 9.89 15.08 -0.62
C ASN A 250 9.11 14.70 0.66
N MET A 251 9.60 13.68 1.38
CA MET A 251 9.05 13.18 2.64
C MET A 251 8.66 14.28 3.66
N ARG A 252 9.35 15.42 3.62
CA ARG A 252 9.17 16.60 4.49
C ARG A 252 8.08 17.55 4.04
N SER A 253 7.74 17.58 2.75
CA SER A 253 6.73 18.47 2.17
C SER A 253 5.34 17.83 2.07
N LEU A 254 5.08 16.76 2.83
CA LEU A 254 3.77 16.11 2.90
C LEU A 254 2.78 16.97 3.71
N ASN A 255 1.98 17.74 2.98
CA ASN A 255 0.99 18.64 3.57
C ASN A 255 -0.30 17.91 3.99
N PRO A 256 -1.06 18.45 4.97
CA PRO A 256 -2.37 17.91 5.34
C PRO A 256 -3.42 18.04 4.20
N GLU A 257 -3.18 18.92 3.23
CA GLU A 257 -4.03 19.07 2.04
C GLU A 257 -3.96 17.87 1.09
N ASP A 258 -2.89 17.07 1.16
CA ASP A 258 -2.69 15.90 0.29
C ASP A 258 -3.19 14.58 0.92
N ILE A 259 -3.93 14.65 2.03
CA ILE A 259 -4.64 13.49 2.60
C ILE A 259 -5.70 13.00 1.60
N ASP A 260 -5.86 11.68 1.52
CA ASP A 260 -6.69 10.93 0.55
C ASP A 260 -6.25 11.04 -0.92
N ARG A 261 -5.20 11.82 -1.25
CA ARG A 261 -4.67 11.97 -2.62
C ARG A 261 -3.64 10.91 -2.99
N LEU A 262 -3.45 10.74 -4.29
CA LEU A 262 -2.35 9.95 -4.86
C LEU A 262 -1.03 10.75 -4.74
N ILE A 263 0.00 10.13 -4.15
CA ILE A 263 1.33 10.71 -3.99
C ILE A 263 2.42 9.76 -4.48
N THR A 264 3.57 10.32 -4.85
CA THR A 264 4.78 9.57 -5.22
C THR A 264 5.93 10.00 -4.31
N VAL A 265 6.56 9.02 -3.65
CA VAL A 265 7.60 9.25 -2.63
C VAL A 265 8.80 8.34 -2.86
N SER A 266 9.98 8.95 -2.98
CA SER A 266 11.30 8.31 -3.02
C SER A 266 11.81 7.98 -1.62
N GLY A 267 12.56 6.88 -1.49
CA GLY A 267 13.22 6.56 -0.22
C GLY A 267 14.03 5.26 -0.22
N MET A 268 14.71 5.00 0.88
CA MET A 268 15.37 3.73 1.18
C MET A 268 14.57 2.95 2.23
N VAL A 269 14.33 1.66 2.01
CA VAL A 269 13.64 0.82 2.99
C VAL A 269 14.57 0.50 4.15
N THR A 270 14.15 0.85 5.38
CA THR A 270 14.93 0.59 6.60
C THR A 270 14.56 -0.73 7.25
N ARG A 271 13.27 -1.06 7.29
CA ARG A 271 12.75 -2.26 7.95
C ARG A 271 11.39 -2.65 7.38
N THR A 272 11.25 -3.93 7.05
CA THR A 272 9.98 -4.61 6.82
C THR A 272 9.51 -5.29 8.11
N SER A 273 8.19 -5.42 8.30
CA SER A 273 7.62 -6.38 9.26
C SER A 273 7.50 -7.76 8.61
N GLY A 274 7.28 -8.79 9.43
CA GLY A 274 6.66 -10.02 8.92
C GLY A 274 5.25 -9.73 8.39
N VAL A 275 4.70 -10.69 7.65
CA VAL A 275 3.33 -10.64 7.13
C VAL A 275 2.32 -10.73 8.28
N ILE A 276 1.30 -9.87 8.24
CA ILE A 276 0.23 -9.79 9.23
C ILE A 276 -1.09 -10.06 8.50
N PRO A 277 -1.87 -11.09 8.90
CA PRO A 277 -3.18 -11.34 8.28
C PRO A 277 -4.23 -10.32 8.76
N GLU A 278 -4.85 -9.62 7.81
CA GLU A 278 -6.02 -8.75 8.04
C GLU A 278 -7.30 -9.52 7.65
N LEU A 279 -8.37 -9.44 8.46
CA LEU A 279 -9.60 -10.21 8.23
C LEU A 279 -10.43 -9.61 7.07
N ARG A 280 -10.76 -10.42 6.06
CA ARG A 280 -11.62 -10.03 4.92
C ARG A 280 -13.05 -10.56 5.05
N GLU A 281 -13.20 -11.86 5.31
CA GLU A 281 -14.52 -12.51 5.42
C GLU A 281 -14.59 -13.33 6.72
N GLY A 282 -15.45 -12.93 7.65
CA GLY A 282 -15.66 -13.62 8.92
C GLY A 282 -16.61 -14.81 8.79
N PHE A 283 -16.17 -15.99 9.24
CA PHE A 283 -16.99 -17.20 9.28
C PHE A 283 -17.62 -17.39 10.68
N PHE A 284 -18.94 -17.29 10.77
CA PHE A 284 -19.71 -17.48 12.00
C PHE A 284 -20.41 -18.84 12.01
N SER A 285 -20.54 -19.44 13.19
CA SER A 285 -21.33 -20.66 13.41
C SER A 285 -22.20 -20.54 14.65
N CYS A 286 -23.47 -20.93 14.55
CA CYS A 286 -24.41 -20.91 15.68
C CYS A 286 -24.14 -22.09 16.63
N SER A 287 -23.92 -21.80 17.92
CA SER A 287 -23.65 -22.79 18.96
C SER A 287 -24.81 -23.77 19.22
N VAL A 288 -26.05 -23.36 18.95
CA VAL A 288 -27.26 -24.15 19.24
C VAL A 288 -27.64 -25.07 18.08
N CYS A 289 -27.60 -24.57 16.83
CA CYS A 289 -28.11 -25.29 15.67
C CYS A 289 -27.06 -25.61 14.59
N GLY A 290 -25.79 -25.20 14.79
CA GLY A 290 -24.70 -25.42 13.84
C GLY A 290 -24.83 -24.68 12.51
N HIS A 291 -25.79 -23.75 12.37
CA HIS A 291 -25.96 -22.98 11.15
C HIS A 291 -24.78 -22.00 10.95
N THR A 292 -24.21 -22.02 9.75
CA THR A 292 -23.01 -21.26 9.39
C THR A 292 -23.34 -20.06 8.52
N LEU A 293 -22.69 -18.93 8.78
CA LEU A 293 -22.78 -17.71 7.98
C LEU A 293 -21.39 -17.17 7.64
N THR A 294 -21.23 -16.61 6.46
CA THR A 294 -20.06 -15.81 6.06
C THR A 294 -20.48 -14.36 5.92
N LEU A 295 -19.74 -13.44 6.55
CA LEU A 295 -19.97 -12.00 6.44
C LEU A 295 -18.66 -11.30 6.07
N GLU A 296 -18.72 -10.47 5.03
CA GLU A 296 -17.59 -9.63 4.62
C GLU A 296 -17.39 -8.49 5.65
N VAL A 297 -16.13 -8.06 5.84
CA VAL A 297 -15.80 -6.93 6.71
C VAL A 297 -16.05 -5.61 5.99
N ASP A 298 -17.02 -4.82 6.46
CA ASP A 298 -17.26 -3.46 5.96
C ASP A 298 -16.43 -2.45 6.76
N ARG A 299 -15.55 -1.69 6.09
CA ARG A 299 -14.71 -0.61 6.67
C ARG A 299 -14.00 -1.00 7.99
N GLY A 300 -13.36 -2.17 8.00
CA GLY A 300 -12.64 -2.68 9.17
C GLY A 300 -13.53 -3.01 10.38
N ARG A 301 -14.86 -3.08 10.22
CA ARG A 301 -15.82 -3.48 11.26
C ARG A 301 -16.58 -4.73 10.82
N LEU A 302 -16.33 -5.84 11.52
CA LEU A 302 -17.15 -7.04 11.39
C LEU A 302 -18.42 -6.89 12.23
N THR A 303 -19.59 -6.85 11.58
CA THR A 303 -20.88 -6.78 12.25
C THR A 303 -21.41 -8.19 12.58
N GLU A 304 -21.41 -8.55 13.86
CA GLU A 304 -21.94 -9.84 14.29
C GLU A 304 -23.49 -9.87 14.15
N PRO A 305 -24.08 -10.92 13.55
CA PRO A 305 -25.52 -11.04 13.42
C PRO A 305 -26.14 -11.41 14.78
N THR A 306 -27.02 -10.57 15.30
CA THR A 306 -27.54 -10.71 16.68
C THR A 306 -28.51 -11.87 16.89
N VAL A 307 -29.09 -12.44 15.82
CA VAL A 307 -30.10 -13.51 15.89
C VAL A 307 -29.80 -14.58 14.83
N CYS A 308 -29.89 -15.86 15.21
CA CYS A 308 -29.74 -16.95 14.24
C CYS A 308 -30.99 -17.13 13.36
N PHE A 309 -30.82 -17.10 12.04
CA PHE A 309 -31.89 -17.27 11.04
C PHE A 309 -32.68 -18.59 11.14
N LYS A 310 -32.12 -19.62 11.79
CA LYS A 310 -32.72 -20.97 11.84
C LYS A 310 -33.35 -21.32 13.18
N CYS A 311 -32.72 -20.97 14.30
CA CYS A 311 -33.24 -21.27 15.65
C CYS A 311 -33.77 -20.03 16.39
N ASN A 312 -33.70 -18.84 15.79
CA ASN A 312 -34.11 -17.55 16.37
C ASN A 312 -33.50 -17.22 17.74
N THR A 313 -32.43 -17.92 18.14
CA THR A 313 -31.71 -17.66 19.38
C THR A 313 -30.81 -16.44 19.21
N SER A 314 -30.97 -15.45 20.08
CA SER A 314 -30.12 -14.26 20.12
C SER A 314 -28.71 -14.59 20.62
N HIS A 315 -27.71 -13.83 20.15
CA HIS A 315 -26.30 -13.90 20.57
C HIS A 315 -25.72 -15.33 20.60
N SER A 316 -26.08 -16.13 19.60
CA SER A 316 -25.75 -17.56 19.53
C SER A 316 -24.64 -17.87 18.52
N TYR A 317 -24.15 -16.88 17.76
CA TYR A 317 -23.04 -17.07 16.83
C TYR A 317 -21.69 -16.96 17.51
N MET A 318 -20.72 -17.74 17.03
CA MET A 318 -19.32 -17.61 17.38
C MET A 318 -18.48 -17.51 16.11
N LEU A 319 -17.49 -16.64 16.11
CA LEU A 319 -16.52 -16.47 15.02
C LEU A 319 -15.50 -17.61 15.02
N ILE A 320 -15.40 -18.36 13.92
CA ILE A 320 -14.41 -19.42 13.72
C ILE A 320 -13.27 -18.87 12.85
N HIS A 321 -12.23 -18.38 13.51
CA HIS A 321 -11.03 -17.79 12.87
C HIS A 321 -10.33 -18.75 11.89
N ASN A 322 -10.40 -20.06 12.09
CA ASN A 322 -9.78 -21.04 11.18
C ASN A 322 -10.52 -21.22 9.84
N ARG A 323 -11.72 -20.65 9.68
CA ARG A 323 -12.51 -20.72 8.43
C ARG A 323 -12.81 -19.35 7.81
N SER A 324 -12.39 -18.26 8.45
CA SER A 324 -12.44 -16.93 7.85
C SER A 324 -11.36 -16.76 6.78
N GLN A 325 -11.64 -15.89 5.81
CA GLN A 325 -10.64 -15.47 4.83
C GLN A 325 -9.86 -14.27 5.36
N PHE A 326 -8.54 -14.32 5.18
CA PHE A 326 -7.62 -13.24 5.51
C PHE A 326 -6.95 -12.73 4.23
N THR A 327 -6.52 -11.47 4.26
CA THR A 327 -5.69 -10.81 3.25
C THR A 327 -4.37 -10.41 3.89
N ASP A 328 -3.27 -10.59 3.17
CA ASP A 328 -1.95 -10.31 3.70
C ASP A 328 -1.65 -8.81 3.73
N LYS A 329 -1.07 -8.36 4.84
CA LYS A 329 -0.64 -6.98 5.04
C LYS A 329 0.77 -6.93 5.62
N GLN A 330 1.58 -6.02 5.12
CA GLN A 330 2.93 -5.79 5.64
C GLN A 330 3.14 -4.31 5.96
N HIS A 331 3.85 -4.03 7.04
CA HIS A 331 4.23 -2.68 7.43
C HIS A 331 5.71 -2.44 7.08
N VAL A 332 5.97 -1.45 6.23
CA VAL A 332 7.31 -1.12 5.73
C VAL A 332 7.69 0.29 6.19
N LYS A 333 8.90 0.47 6.74
CA LYS A 333 9.44 1.79 7.09
C LYS A 333 10.34 2.32 5.97
N LEU A 334 9.88 3.38 5.31
CA LEU A 334 10.65 4.11 4.31
C LEU A 334 11.38 5.29 4.97
N GLN A 335 12.63 5.53 4.60
CA GLN A 335 13.43 6.66 5.02
C GLN A 335 13.74 7.54 3.79
N GLU A 336 13.76 8.86 3.98
CA GLU A 336 14.20 9.84 3.00
C GLU A 336 15.59 9.48 2.41
N THR A 337 15.77 9.65 1.09
CA THR A 337 17.06 9.46 0.41
C THR A 337 18.07 10.52 0.90
N PRO A 338 19.36 10.16 1.08
CA PRO A 338 20.37 11.12 1.52
C PRO A 338 20.59 12.26 0.51
N ASP A 339 20.24 12.01 -0.75
CA ASP A 339 20.35 12.94 -1.88
C ASP A 339 19.34 14.11 -1.78
N GLU A 340 18.22 13.91 -1.08
CA GLU A 340 17.15 14.91 -0.89
C GLU A 340 17.19 15.57 0.52
N MET A 341 18.05 15.06 1.41
CA MET A 341 18.06 15.44 2.83
C MET A 341 18.76 16.79 3.07
N PRO A 342 18.13 17.74 3.80
CA PRO A 342 18.77 19.00 4.15
C PRO A 342 19.94 18.80 5.12
N ALA A 343 21.04 19.53 4.89
CA ALA A 343 22.26 19.42 5.68
C ALA A 343 22.03 19.66 7.18
N GLY A 344 22.57 18.76 8.01
CA GLY A 344 22.54 18.89 9.48
C GLY A 344 21.24 18.44 10.17
N GLN A 345 20.26 17.89 9.44
CA GLN A 345 19.05 17.32 10.03
C GLN A 345 19.04 15.79 9.99
N THR A 346 18.31 15.16 10.90
CA THR A 346 18.05 13.71 10.85
C THR A 346 17.07 13.38 9.72
N PRO A 347 17.25 12.24 9.02
CA PRO A 347 16.35 11.84 7.93
C PRO A 347 14.96 11.48 8.46
N ASN A 348 13.92 11.91 7.75
CA ASN A 348 12.54 11.59 8.14
C ASN A 348 12.16 10.16 7.69
N THR A 349 11.27 9.52 8.47
CA THR A 349 10.74 8.18 8.15
C THR A 349 9.22 8.19 8.05
N VAL A 350 8.67 7.54 7.02
CA VAL A 350 7.23 7.31 6.88
C VAL A 350 6.92 5.82 6.89
N THR A 351 5.76 5.49 7.44
CA THR A 351 5.24 4.13 7.49
C THR A 351 4.33 3.87 6.30
N LEU A 352 4.65 2.81 5.55
CA LEU A 352 3.87 2.31 4.42
C LEU A 352 3.11 1.04 4.86
N PHE A 353 1.94 0.81 4.28
CA PHE A 353 1.32 -0.52 4.27
C PHE A 353 1.26 -1.08 2.85
N ALA A 354 1.80 -2.28 2.67
CA ALA A 354 1.62 -3.09 1.49
C ALA A 354 0.51 -4.13 1.74
N TYR A 355 -0.20 -4.49 0.68
CA TYR A 355 -1.32 -5.44 0.72
C TYR A 355 -1.15 -6.50 -0.37
N ASN A 356 -1.58 -7.74 -0.07
CA ASN A 356 -1.61 -8.87 -0.99
C ASN A 356 -0.26 -9.07 -1.72
N ASP A 357 -0.26 -9.06 -3.06
CA ASP A 357 0.91 -9.28 -3.92
C ASP A 357 2.08 -8.30 -3.71
N LEU A 358 1.84 -7.12 -3.13
CA LEU A 358 2.91 -6.16 -2.81
C LEU A 358 3.66 -6.51 -1.50
N VAL A 359 3.22 -7.53 -0.78
CA VAL A 359 3.89 -8.03 0.43
C VAL A 359 5.20 -8.73 0.08
N ASP A 360 6.26 -8.40 0.81
CA ASP A 360 7.64 -8.88 0.63
C ASP A 360 8.30 -8.57 -0.73
N ALA A 361 7.61 -7.80 -1.59
CA ALA A 361 8.13 -7.34 -2.87
C ALA A 361 9.40 -6.47 -2.74
N VAL A 362 9.68 -5.89 -1.56
CA VAL A 362 10.84 -5.02 -1.30
C VAL A 362 11.59 -5.45 -0.06
N GLN A 363 12.93 -5.52 -0.16
CA GLN A 363 13.82 -5.88 0.94
C GLN A 363 14.45 -4.64 1.60
N PRO A 364 14.84 -4.72 2.89
CA PRO A 364 15.58 -3.64 3.56
C PRO A 364 16.90 -3.33 2.84
N GLY A 365 17.26 -2.04 2.77
CA GLY A 365 18.42 -1.51 2.05
C GLY A 365 18.16 -1.12 0.59
N GLN A 366 17.02 -1.50 -0.01
CA GLN A 366 16.68 -1.12 -1.39
C GLN A 366 16.21 0.35 -1.46
N LYS A 367 16.64 1.07 -2.50
CA LYS A 367 16.06 2.37 -2.91
C LYS A 367 14.81 2.10 -3.75
N ILE A 368 13.69 2.70 -3.39
CA ILE A 368 12.41 2.56 -4.08
C ILE A 368 11.73 3.92 -4.28
N VAL A 369 10.92 4.01 -5.33
CA VAL A 369 9.86 5.02 -5.47
C VAL A 369 8.54 4.31 -5.26
N VAL A 370 7.70 4.88 -4.39
CA VAL A 370 6.43 4.31 -3.97
C VAL A 370 5.32 5.20 -4.49
N THR A 371 4.34 4.63 -5.18
CA THR A 371 3.08 5.33 -5.47
C THR A 371 1.99 4.77 -4.56
N GLY A 372 1.18 5.66 -3.99
CA GLY A 372 0.21 5.28 -2.97
C GLY A 372 -0.70 6.41 -2.53
N ILE A 373 -1.63 6.09 -1.64
CA ILE A 373 -2.63 7.01 -1.11
C ILE A 373 -2.20 7.48 0.27
N TYR A 374 -2.07 8.79 0.48
CA TYR A 374 -1.70 9.33 1.80
C TYR A 374 -2.90 9.31 2.75
N ARG A 375 -2.72 8.74 3.94
CA ARG A 375 -3.83 8.48 4.88
C ARG A 375 -3.49 8.86 6.31
N ALA A 376 -4.49 9.40 7.00
CA ALA A 376 -4.41 9.80 8.39
C ALA A 376 -5.38 8.96 9.24
N LEU A 377 -4.86 8.20 10.20
CA LEU A 377 -5.68 7.40 11.13
C LEU A 377 -5.75 8.06 12.52
N PRO A 378 -6.94 8.08 13.15
CA PRO A 378 -7.07 8.54 14.53
C PRO A 378 -6.37 7.55 15.47
N VAL A 379 -5.64 8.07 16.45
CA VAL A 379 -5.03 7.27 17.52
C VAL A 379 -5.90 7.35 18.78
N GLN A 380 -6.03 6.25 19.52
CA GLN A 380 -6.68 6.25 20.82
C GLN A 380 -5.65 6.55 21.91
N VAL A 381 -5.94 7.52 22.78
CA VAL A 381 -5.03 7.91 23.87
C VAL A 381 -4.87 6.77 24.89
N ASN A 382 -5.93 5.99 25.10
CA ASN A 382 -5.94 4.80 25.94
C ASN A 382 -6.87 3.77 25.30
N THR A 383 -6.35 2.59 24.95
CA THR A 383 -7.08 1.51 24.26
C THR A 383 -8.37 1.06 24.98
N ARG A 384 -8.50 1.30 26.29
CA ARG A 384 -9.70 0.96 27.07
C ARG A 384 -10.83 1.99 26.94
N VAL A 385 -10.51 3.22 26.52
CA VAL A 385 -11.45 4.35 26.48
C VAL A 385 -11.63 4.79 25.04
N ARG A 386 -12.86 5.09 24.62
CA ARG A 386 -13.16 5.51 23.23
C ARG A 386 -12.69 6.94 22.89
N ASN A 387 -11.80 7.53 23.70
CA ASN A 387 -11.30 8.89 23.52
C ASN A 387 -10.16 8.89 22.49
N ILE A 388 -10.36 9.67 21.43
CA ILE A 388 -9.45 9.81 20.28
C ILE A 388 -8.54 11.03 20.49
N SER A 389 -7.27 10.94 20.08
CA SER A 389 -6.35 12.09 20.05
C SER A 389 -6.66 13.03 18.89
N SER A 390 -6.50 14.34 19.11
CA SER A 390 -6.60 15.34 18.04
C SER A 390 -5.46 15.20 17.01
N VAL A 391 -4.32 14.64 17.42
CA VAL A 391 -3.21 14.30 16.51
C VAL A 391 -3.52 12.96 15.85
N TYR A 392 -3.55 12.95 14.51
CA TYR A 392 -3.71 11.76 13.68
C TYR A 392 -2.32 11.22 13.30
N ARG A 393 -2.21 9.90 13.16
CA ARG A 393 -0.99 9.26 12.67
C ARG A 393 -1.10 9.03 11.17
N THR A 394 -0.13 9.53 10.42
CA THR A 394 -0.11 9.39 8.97
C THR A 394 0.66 8.15 8.51
N HIS A 395 0.29 7.65 7.34
CA HIS A 395 0.90 6.51 6.65
C HIS A 395 0.52 6.58 5.16
N VAL A 396 1.17 5.77 4.33
CA VAL A 396 0.81 5.62 2.91
C VAL A 396 0.37 4.19 2.66
N ASP A 397 -0.82 4.01 2.08
CA ASP A 397 -1.24 2.72 1.55
C ASP A 397 -0.68 2.58 0.13
N VAL A 398 0.10 1.53 -0.13
CA VAL A 398 0.88 1.38 -1.36
C VAL A 398 0.05 0.76 -2.49
N LEU A 399 0.15 1.35 -3.69
CA LEU A 399 -0.46 0.86 -4.92
C LEU A 399 0.58 0.26 -5.89
N HIS A 400 1.80 0.82 -5.92
CA HIS A 400 2.89 0.29 -6.72
C HIS A 400 4.27 0.60 -6.12
N TYR A 401 5.20 -0.33 -6.33
CA TYR A 401 6.62 -0.19 -6.02
C TYR A 401 7.45 -0.15 -7.31
N TYR A 402 8.16 0.95 -7.52
CA TYR A 402 9.20 1.05 -8.53
C TYR A 402 10.57 0.91 -7.86
N LYS A 403 11.30 -0.16 -8.17
CA LYS A 403 12.65 -0.40 -7.65
C LYS A 403 13.64 0.48 -8.40
N VAL A 404 14.31 1.39 -7.69
CA VAL A 404 15.39 2.19 -8.26
C VAL A 404 16.67 1.39 -8.12
N ASP A 405 16.87 0.45 -9.06
CA ASP A 405 18.06 -0.40 -9.15
C ASP A 405 19.30 0.42 -9.49
N SER A 406 19.79 1.09 -8.46
CA SER A 406 21.06 1.81 -8.40
C SER A 406 22.22 0.88 -8.02
N LYS A 407 22.02 -0.45 -8.15
CA LYS A 407 23.13 -1.41 -8.22
C LYS A 407 23.88 -1.11 -9.53
N ARG A 408 25.07 -0.50 -9.44
CA ARG A 408 25.97 -0.21 -10.60
C ARG A 408 26.44 -1.47 -11.36
N LEU A 409 26.11 -2.66 -10.83
CA LEU A 409 26.35 -3.99 -11.37
C LEU A 409 25.11 -4.84 -11.08
N HIS A 410 24.69 -5.69 -12.01
CA HIS A 410 23.60 -6.64 -11.77
C HIS A 410 23.95 -7.56 -10.58
N GLY A 411 22.96 -7.88 -9.74
CA GLY A 411 23.16 -8.81 -8.63
C GLY A 411 23.37 -10.24 -9.14
N CYS A 412 24.08 -11.07 -8.36
CA CYS A 412 24.22 -12.51 -8.64
C CYS A 412 22.97 -13.31 -8.22
N ASP A 413 21.79 -12.72 -8.35
CA ASP A 413 20.51 -13.31 -7.96
C ASP A 413 20.04 -14.18 -9.15
N GLU A 414 20.45 -15.45 -9.18
CA GLU A 414 20.47 -16.36 -10.36
C GLU A 414 19.10 -16.68 -11.01
N GLU A 415 18.00 -16.15 -10.50
CA GLU A 415 16.63 -16.52 -10.91
C GLU A 415 16.02 -15.62 -11.99
N THR A 416 16.56 -14.41 -12.21
CA THR A 416 16.20 -13.61 -13.39
C THR A 416 17.27 -13.73 -14.46
N SER A 417 17.05 -14.66 -15.40
CA SER A 417 17.79 -14.72 -16.67
C SER A 417 17.52 -13.43 -17.46
N HIS A 418 18.36 -12.41 -17.23
CA HIS A 418 18.23 -11.11 -17.88
C HIS A 418 18.16 -11.29 -19.40
N LYS A 419 16.99 -10.97 -19.98
CA LYS A 419 16.77 -10.96 -21.44
C LYS A 419 17.63 -9.87 -22.06
N LEU A 420 18.87 -10.20 -22.40
CA LEU A 420 19.72 -9.34 -23.19
C LEU A 420 19.14 -9.29 -24.61
N THR A 421 18.81 -8.08 -25.09
CA THR A 421 18.36 -7.88 -26.48
C THR A 421 19.42 -8.39 -27.45
N GLU A 422 19.01 -8.87 -28.62
CA GLU A 422 19.93 -9.43 -29.61
C GLU A 422 20.98 -8.39 -30.06
N ASP A 423 20.60 -7.12 -30.14
CA ASP A 423 21.51 -5.98 -30.37
C ASP A 423 22.56 -5.84 -29.26
N ARG A 424 22.18 -6.02 -27.99
CA ARG A 424 23.13 -5.96 -26.87
C ARG A 424 24.05 -7.19 -26.87
N ILE A 425 23.56 -8.35 -27.27
CA ILE A 425 24.37 -9.57 -27.45
C ILE A 425 25.36 -9.39 -28.61
N SER A 426 24.94 -8.79 -29.74
CA SER A 426 25.83 -8.54 -30.87
C SER A 426 26.90 -7.51 -30.54
N ALA A 427 26.55 -6.44 -29.82
CA ALA A 427 27.51 -5.47 -29.29
C ALA A 427 28.52 -6.10 -28.32
N LEU A 428 28.08 -6.99 -27.42
CA LEU A 428 28.96 -7.74 -26.52
C LEU A 428 29.92 -8.68 -27.28
N LYS A 429 29.43 -9.36 -28.32
CA LYS A 429 30.28 -10.19 -29.21
C LYS A 429 31.32 -9.34 -29.95
N ALA A 430 30.91 -8.23 -30.56
CA ALA A 430 31.80 -7.30 -31.26
C ALA A 430 32.82 -6.59 -30.33
N LEU A 431 32.53 -6.51 -29.03
CA LEU A 431 33.52 -6.12 -28.02
C LEU A 431 34.50 -7.26 -27.72
N SER A 432 34.02 -8.50 -27.58
CA SER A 432 34.84 -9.68 -27.28
C SER A 432 35.86 -10.05 -28.37
N GLU A 433 35.61 -9.69 -29.62
CA GLU A 433 36.52 -9.90 -30.75
C GLU A 433 37.75 -8.97 -30.77
N ARG A 434 37.78 -7.94 -29.91
CA ARG A 434 38.88 -6.97 -29.85
C ARG A 434 40.01 -7.49 -28.98
N SER A 435 41.25 -7.49 -29.49
CA SER A 435 42.46 -7.89 -28.75
C SER A 435 42.62 -7.17 -27.42
N ASP A 436 42.32 -5.87 -27.40
CA ASP A 436 42.64 -4.98 -26.27
C ASP A 436 41.47 -4.90 -25.27
N ILE A 437 40.52 -5.84 -25.31
CA ILE A 437 39.35 -5.86 -24.42
C ILE A 437 39.74 -5.86 -22.95
N TYR A 438 40.80 -6.57 -22.58
CA TYR A 438 41.24 -6.71 -21.20
C TYR A 438 41.70 -5.37 -20.60
N GLU A 439 42.60 -4.68 -21.30
CA GLU A 439 43.14 -3.38 -20.90
C GLU A 439 42.06 -2.29 -20.90
N ARG A 440 41.18 -2.29 -21.91
CA ARG A 440 40.03 -1.38 -21.96
C ARG A 440 39.09 -1.59 -20.78
N LEU A 441 38.70 -2.82 -20.47
CA LEU A 441 37.84 -3.09 -19.32
C LEU A 441 38.53 -2.66 -18.02
N ALA A 442 39.81 -2.98 -17.83
CA ALA A 442 40.59 -2.54 -16.68
C ALA A 442 40.60 -1.01 -16.51
N HIS A 443 40.89 -0.27 -17.59
CA HIS A 443 40.90 1.20 -17.57
C HIS A 443 39.50 1.81 -17.35
N THR A 444 38.42 1.15 -17.79
CA THR A 444 37.04 1.65 -17.59
C THR A 444 36.51 1.49 -16.16
N ILE A 445 37.12 0.65 -15.31
CA ILE A 445 36.69 0.46 -13.92
C ILE A 445 36.89 1.74 -13.10
N ALA A 446 37.96 2.50 -13.35
CA ALA A 446 38.26 3.75 -12.64
C ALA A 446 38.98 4.76 -13.55
N PRO A 447 38.26 5.44 -14.48
CA PRO A 447 38.87 6.28 -15.52
C PRO A 447 39.60 7.53 -15.00
N SER A 448 39.46 7.86 -13.71
CA SER A 448 40.17 8.95 -13.03
C SER A 448 41.44 8.52 -12.29
N ILE A 449 41.75 7.23 -12.23
CA ILE A 449 42.94 6.69 -11.52
C ILE A 449 43.95 6.19 -12.55
N PHE A 450 44.99 6.98 -12.78
CA PHE A 450 46.17 6.60 -13.55
C PHE A 450 47.29 6.06 -12.63
N ASP A 451 48.35 5.49 -13.22
CA ASP A 451 49.59 4.99 -12.56
C ASP A 451 49.51 3.72 -11.67
N ASN A 452 48.36 3.05 -11.48
CA ASN A 452 48.24 1.85 -10.62
C ASN A 452 47.76 0.57 -11.33
N GLU A 453 47.97 0.46 -12.65
CA GLU A 453 47.45 -0.63 -13.49
C GLU A 453 47.82 -2.03 -12.98
N ALA A 454 49.08 -2.24 -12.58
CA ALA A 454 49.55 -3.52 -12.04
C ALA A 454 48.86 -3.96 -10.73
N ARG A 455 48.31 -3.00 -9.96
CA ARG A 455 47.69 -3.30 -8.66
C ARG A 455 46.23 -3.75 -8.81
N ALA A 456 45.52 -3.30 -9.84
CA ALA A 456 44.18 -3.80 -10.17
C ALA A 456 44.21 -5.31 -10.54
N LEU A 457 45.28 -5.76 -11.18
CA LEU A 457 45.50 -7.18 -11.53
C LEU A 457 45.65 -8.10 -10.30
N HIS A 458 46.16 -7.56 -9.18
CA HIS A 458 46.51 -8.37 -8.01
C HIS A 458 45.33 -8.58 -7.03
N TRP A 459 44.31 -7.71 -7.05
CA TRP A 459 43.14 -7.79 -6.16
C TRP A 459 42.16 -8.95 -6.44
N ARG A 460 42.41 -9.78 -7.46
CA ARG A 460 41.55 -10.92 -7.85
C ARG A 460 42.14 -12.30 -7.51
N GLY A 461 43.26 -12.35 -6.78
CA GLY A 461 44.00 -13.57 -6.47
C GLY A 461 44.18 -13.88 -4.98
N GLY A 462 43.34 -13.31 -4.11
CA GLY A 462 43.32 -13.55 -2.66
C GLY A 462 41.94 -13.96 -2.17
#